data_AF-A0A5C5Z035-F1
#
_entry.id   AF-A0A5C5Z035-F1
#
_cell.length_a   1.000
_cell.length_b   1.000
_cell.length_c   1.000
_cell.angle_alpha   90.00
_cell.angle_beta   90.00
_cell.angle_gamma   90.00
#
_symmetry.space_group_name_H-M   'P 1'
#
loop_
_entity.id
_entity.type
_entity.pdbx_description
1 polymer ?
#
loop_
_entity_poly.entity_id
_entity_poly.type
_entity_poly.pdbx_seq_one_letter_code
_entity_poly.pdbx_strand_id
1 'polypeptide(L)'
;MAKFAQTAPQKDEPVAESDHTETIKSQILKKTGRPPRLHHVEVCQHHNGNYRVNLWEKLKPTGDSAFSTAVHIGASYYLKVSDSGEIVHSNPPLTKRRFSA
;
A
#
# COMPACT_ATOMS: atom_id res chain seq x y z
N MET A 1 56.35 0.08 3.80
CA MET A 1 55.28 0.39 4.78
C MET A 1 54.47 1.56 4.25
N ALA A 2 53.22 1.36 3.87
CA ALA A 2 52.30 2.43 3.51
C ALA A 2 50.94 2.09 4.11
N LYS A 3 50.46 2.98 5.00
CA LYS A 3 49.26 2.83 5.81
C LYS A 3 48.16 3.64 5.12
N PHE A 4 47.23 2.96 4.44
CA PHE A 4 45.96 3.57 4.03
C PHE A 4 44.90 3.14 5.03
N ALA A 5 44.53 4.05 5.91
CA ALA A 5 43.31 3.93 6.69
C ALA A 5 42.13 4.23 5.74
N GLN A 6 41.52 3.18 5.18
CA GLN A 6 40.17 3.28 4.64
C GLN A 6 39.20 3.25 5.81
N THR A 7 38.70 4.42 6.20
CA THR A 7 37.46 4.52 6.97
C THR A 7 36.34 3.97 6.10
N ALA A 8 35.73 2.88 6.56
CA ALA A 8 34.57 2.27 5.93
C ALA A 8 33.41 3.29 5.85
N PRO A 9 32.59 3.27 4.79
CA PRO A 9 31.38 4.07 4.75
C PRO A 9 30.51 3.65 5.94
N GLN A 10 30.15 4.62 6.78
CA GLN A 10 29.16 4.42 7.83
C GLN A 10 27.91 3.87 7.15
N LYS A 11 27.57 2.61 7.46
CA LYS A 11 26.22 2.12 7.25
C LYS A 11 25.34 3.01 8.11
N ASP A 12 24.66 3.96 7.48
CA ASP A 12 23.40 4.47 8.00
C ASP A 12 22.60 3.24 8.42
N GLU A 13 22.32 3.16 9.72
CA GLU A 13 21.48 2.13 10.29
C GLU A 13 20.23 2.01 9.42
N PRO A 14 19.75 0.80 9.08
CA PRO A 14 18.40 0.68 8.59
C PRO A 14 17.51 1.14 9.75
N VAL A 15 17.12 2.42 9.73
CA VAL A 15 15.99 2.92 10.51
C VAL A 15 14.93 1.86 10.29
N ALA A 16 14.56 1.18 11.38
CA ALA A 16 13.51 0.17 11.35
C ALA A 16 12.25 0.91 10.91
N GLU A 17 12.01 0.96 9.61
CA GLU A 17 10.78 1.47 9.02
C GLU A 17 9.70 0.61 9.67
N SER A 18 9.02 1.22 10.64
CA SER A 18 7.94 0.55 11.34
C SER A 18 6.93 0.12 10.29
N ASP A 19 6.55 -1.16 10.27
CA ASP A 19 5.64 -1.66 9.25
C ASP A 19 4.26 -1.03 9.45
N HIS A 20 4.02 0.09 8.77
CA HIS A 20 2.77 0.85 8.83
C HIS A 20 1.64 0.21 8.02
N THR A 21 1.86 -0.98 7.43
CA THR A 21 0.93 -1.63 6.50
C THR A 21 -0.48 -1.76 7.08
N GLU A 22 -0.64 -2.27 8.30
CA GLU A 22 -1.98 -2.46 8.90
C GLU A 22 -2.67 -1.12 9.21
N THR A 23 -1.90 -0.12 9.63
CA THR A 23 -2.41 1.25 9.86
C THR A 23 -2.87 1.89 8.55
N ILE A 24 -2.11 1.71 7.47
CA ILE A 24 -2.43 2.22 6.13
C ILE A 24 -3.70 1.54 5.60
N LYS A 25 -3.79 0.20 5.66
CA LYS A 25 -4.98 -0.56 5.24
C LYS A 25 -6.24 -0.07 5.96
N SER A 26 -6.14 0.10 7.27
CA SER A 26 -7.25 0.55 8.12
C SER A 26 -7.71 1.97 7.76
N GLN A 27 -6.78 2.90 7.58
CA GLN A 27 -7.10 4.27 7.19
C GLN A 27 -7.72 4.37 5.79
N ILE A 28 -7.18 3.61 4.82
CA ILE A 28 -7.69 3.57 3.45
C ILE A 28 -9.15 3.11 3.45
N LEU A 29 -9.43 1.95 4.05
CA LEU A 29 -10.80 1.41 4.08
C LEU A 29 -11.77 2.31 4.88
N LYS A 30 -11.29 2.98 5.92
CA LYS A 30 -12.09 3.96 6.68
C LYS A 30 -12.44 5.19 5.83
N LYS A 31 -11.49 5.73 5.06
CA LYS A 31 -11.66 6.95 4.24
C LYS A 31 -12.44 6.68 2.94
N THR A 32 -12.11 5.59 2.24
CA THR A 32 -12.72 5.27 0.93
C THR A 32 -13.99 4.42 1.05
N GLY A 33 -14.21 3.80 2.21
CA GLY A 33 -15.16 2.71 2.39
C GLY A 33 -14.58 1.37 1.91
N ARG A 34 -15.23 0.27 2.32
CA ARG A 34 -14.89 -1.10 1.92
C ARG A 34 -15.65 -1.49 0.65
N PRO A 35 -14.97 -1.79 -0.46
CA PRO A 35 -15.63 -2.31 -1.65
C PRO A 35 -16.39 -3.61 -1.33
N PRO A 36 -17.60 -3.82 -1.89
CA PRO A 36 -18.43 -4.99 -1.59
C PRO A 36 -17.76 -6.31 -2.01
N ARG A 37 -16.87 -6.25 -3.01
CA ARG A 37 -16.13 -7.39 -3.56
C ARG A 37 -14.65 -7.34 -3.21
N LEU A 38 -14.28 -6.61 -2.15
CA LEU A 38 -12.89 -6.50 -1.72
C LEU A 38 -12.31 -7.90 -1.46
N HIS A 39 -11.28 -8.25 -2.22
CA HIS A 39 -10.48 -9.45 -2.02
C HIS A 39 -9.41 -9.20 -0.96
N HIS A 40 -8.53 -8.22 -1.20
CA HIS A 40 -7.47 -7.85 -0.28
C HIS A 40 -6.98 -6.42 -0.56
N VAL A 41 -6.23 -5.85 0.38
CA VAL A 41 -5.53 -4.58 0.20
C VAL A 41 -4.03 -4.89 0.19
N GLU A 42 -3.38 -4.55 -0.90
CA GLU A 42 -1.94 -4.66 -1.06
C GLU A 42 -1.31 -3.31 -0.74
N VAL A 43 -0.25 -3.33 0.07
CA VAL A 43 0.53 -2.13 0.43
C VAL A 43 1.97 -2.41 0.05
N CYS A 44 2.51 -1.60 -0.85
CA CYS A 44 3.90 -1.65 -1.27
C CYS A 44 4.60 -0.40 -0.75
N GLN A 45 5.60 -0.59 0.10
CA GLN A 45 6.45 0.50 0.55
C GLN A 45 7.47 0.88 -0.51
N HIS A 46 7.63 2.18 -0.70
CA HIS A 46 8.71 2.80 -1.42
C HIS A 46 9.56 3.65 -0.45
N HIS A 47 10.68 4.15 -0.93
CA HIS A 47 11.57 4.98 -0.13
C HIS A 47 10.90 6.27 0.35
N ASN A 48 11.38 6.78 1.49
CA ASN A 48 11.00 8.07 2.07
C ASN A 48 9.52 8.12 2.48
N GLY A 49 8.98 7.06 3.10
CA GLY A 49 7.58 7.05 3.57
C GLY A 49 6.55 7.16 2.45
N ASN A 50 6.92 6.82 1.20
CA ASN A 50 5.98 6.74 0.09
C ASN A 50 5.43 5.32 0.00
N TYR A 51 4.14 5.17 -0.29
CA TYR A 51 3.50 3.86 -0.41
C TYR A 51 2.62 3.81 -1.65
N ARG A 52 2.54 2.65 -2.29
CA ARG A 52 1.50 2.33 -3.25
C ARG A 52 0.50 1.38 -2.59
N VAL A 53 -0.78 1.70 -2.67
CA VAL A 53 -1.84 0.87 -2.12
C VAL A 53 -2.81 0.47 -3.22
N ASN A 54 -3.00 -0.84 -3.40
CA ASN A 54 -3.96 -1.39 -4.36
C ASN A 54 -5.10 -2.08 -3.61
N LEU A 55 -6.34 -1.74 -3.97
CA LEU A 55 -7.53 -2.45 -3.53
C LEU A 55 -7.86 -3.48 -4.60
N TRP A 56 -7.69 -4.75 -4.26
CA TRP A 56 -7.99 -5.86 -5.16
C TRP A 56 -9.44 -6.29 -4.97
N GLU A 57 -10.19 -6.43 -6.07
CA GLU A 57 -11.61 -6.76 -6.07
C GLU A 57 -11.87 -8.02 -6.91
N LYS A 58 -12.79 -8.86 -6.43
CA LYS A 58 -13.28 -10.06 -7.14
C LYS A 58 -14.19 -9.64 -8.30
N LEU A 59 -13.94 -10.17 -9.49
CA LEU A 59 -14.83 -10.00 -10.65
C LEU A 59 -16.14 -10.78 -10.46
N LYS A 60 -17.22 -10.34 -11.14
CA LYS A 60 -18.46 -11.12 -11.21
C LYS A 60 -18.13 -12.47 -11.88
N PRO A 61 -18.53 -13.62 -11.28
CA PRO A 61 -18.46 -14.89 -11.97
C PRO A 61 -19.26 -14.77 -13.25
N THR A 62 -18.59 -14.89 -14.39
CA THR A 62 -19.24 -14.85 -15.71
C THR A 62 -19.43 -16.30 -16.12
N GLY A 63 -20.51 -16.93 -15.63
CA GLY A 63 -21.14 -18.16 -16.12
C GLY A 63 -20.33 -19.46 -16.30
N ASP A 64 -19.12 -19.40 -16.88
CA ASP A 64 -18.51 -20.52 -17.61
C ASP A 64 -17.29 -21.17 -16.95
N SER A 65 -16.83 -20.68 -15.79
CA SER A 65 -15.67 -21.29 -15.13
C SER A 65 -15.75 -21.24 -13.60
N ALA A 66 -15.95 -22.41 -12.98
CA ALA A 66 -16.01 -22.59 -11.53
C ALA A 66 -14.64 -22.53 -10.82
N PHE A 67 -13.53 -22.41 -11.56
CA PHE A 67 -12.20 -22.75 -11.01
C PHE A 67 -11.23 -21.56 -10.82
N SER A 68 -11.57 -20.33 -11.18
CA SER A 68 -10.80 -19.17 -10.74
C SER A 68 -11.68 -17.94 -10.57
N THR A 69 -11.76 -17.40 -9.34
CA THR A 69 -12.33 -16.07 -9.15
C THR A 69 -11.31 -15.08 -9.67
N ALA A 70 -11.51 -14.55 -10.88
CA ALA A 70 -10.64 -13.53 -11.43
C ALA A 70 -10.68 -12.29 -10.52
N VAL A 71 -9.50 -11.76 -10.17
CA VAL A 71 -9.34 -10.55 -9.35
C VAL A 71 -8.70 -9.45 -10.19
N HIS A 72 -9.01 -8.20 -9.88
CA HIS A 72 -8.43 -7.04 -10.53
C HIS A 72 -8.20 -5.91 -9.53
N ILE A 73 -7.38 -4.93 -9.88
CA ILE A 73 -7.19 -3.72 -9.08
C ILE A 73 -8.41 -2.81 -9.32
N GLY A 74 -9.26 -2.67 -8.30
CA GLY A 74 -10.42 -1.78 -8.33
C GLY A 74 -10.08 -0.33 -7.99
N ALA A 75 -8.97 -0.09 -7.27
CA ALA A 75 -8.39 1.23 -7.06
C ALA A 75 -6.89 1.12 -6.72
N SER A 76 -6.12 2.15 -7.09
CA SER A 76 -4.70 2.30 -6.77
C SER A 76 -4.44 3.71 -6.23
N TYR A 77 -3.68 3.81 -5.16
CA TYR A 77 -3.33 5.08 -4.52
C TYR A 77 -1.83 5.18 -4.30
N TYR A 78 -1.26 6.33 -4.61
CA TYR A 78 0.07 6.74 -4.18
C TYR A 78 -0.08 7.60 -2.92
N LEU A 79 0.58 7.19 -1.84
CA LEU A 79 0.47 7.80 -0.53
C LEU A 79 1.81 8.32 -0.07
N LYS A 80 1.76 9.42 0.69
CA LYS A 80 2.82 9.81 1.61
C LYS A 80 2.32 9.53 3.02
N VAL A 81 3.15 8.88 3.81
CA VAL A 81 2.85 8.47 5.19
C VAL A 81 3.89 9.07 6.12
N SER A 82 3.47 9.57 7.26
CA SER A 82 4.36 10.07 8.33
C SER A 82 5.02 8.91 9.09
N ASP A 83 6.01 9.22 9.91
CA ASP A 83 6.68 8.24 10.78
C ASP A 83 5.73 7.62 11.83
N SER A 84 4.57 8.25 12.09
CA SER A 84 3.50 7.70 12.94
C SER A 84 2.57 6.72 12.20
N GLY A 85 2.74 6.54 10.89
CA GLY A 85 1.86 5.74 10.04
C GLY A 85 0.61 6.49 9.56
N GLU A 86 0.51 7.81 9.76
CA GLU A 86 -0.62 8.61 9.29
C GLU A 86 -0.50 8.94 7.79
N ILE A 87 -1.59 8.81 7.04
CA ILE A 87 -1.60 9.21 5.61
C ILE A 87 -1.71 10.73 5.51
N VAL A 88 -0.60 11.38 5.16
CA VAL A 88 -0.50 12.85 5.02
C VAL A 88 -0.82 13.34 3.60
N HIS A 89 -0.58 12.51 2.57
CA HIS A 89 -0.94 12.81 1.19
C HIS A 89 -1.43 11.57 0.45
N SER A 90 -2.32 11.76 -0.52
CA SER A 90 -2.87 10.69 -1.35
C SER A 90 -3.19 11.18 -2.77
N ASN A 91 -2.83 10.38 -3.77
CA ASN A 91 -3.22 10.57 -5.15
C ASN A 91 -3.71 9.24 -5.76
N PRO A 92 -4.98 9.14 -6.21
CA PRO A 92 -6.03 10.17 -6.14
C PRO A 92 -6.46 10.47 -4.69
N PRO A 93 -7.21 11.57 -4.43
CA PRO A 93 -7.70 11.91 -3.11
C PRO A 93 -8.56 10.79 -2.50
N LEU A 94 -8.33 10.47 -1.22
CA LEU A 94 -9.13 9.50 -0.48
C LEU A 94 -10.53 10.03 -0.18
N THR A 95 -11.43 9.86 -1.14
CA THR A 95 -12.85 10.20 -1.02
C THR A 95 -13.69 8.94 -0.88
N LYS A 96 -14.82 9.06 -0.16
CA LYS A 96 -15.74 7.94 0.01
C LYS A 96 -16.25 7.50 -1.37
N ARG A 97 -15.90 6.28 -1.77
CA ARG A 97 -16.33 5.74 -3.05
C ARG A 97 -17.79 5.35 -2.96
N ARG A 98 -18.57 5.70 -3.99
CA ARG A 98 -19.89 5.11 -4.20
C ARG A 98 -19.66 3.76 -4.86
N PHE A 99 -19.84 2.69 -4.10
CA PHE A 99 -19.77 1.34 -4.65
C PHE A 99 -21.11 1.02 -5.31
N SER A 100 -21.10 0.81 -6.61
CA SER A 100 -22.26 0.25 -7.33
C SER A 100 -22.36 -1.24 -6.97
N ALA A 101 -23.55 -1.67 -6.54
CA ALA A 101 -23.81 -3.06 -6.12
C ALA A 101 -23.76 -4.07 -7.29
#